data_AF-K3WEG0-F1
#
_entry.id   AF-K3WEG0-F1
#
_cell.length_a   1.000
_cell.length_b   1.000
_cell.length_c   1.000
_cell.angle_alpha   90.00
_cell.angle_beta   90.00
_cell.angle_gamma   90.00
#
_symmetry.space_group_name_H-M   'P 1'
#
loop_
_entity.id
_entity.type
_entity.pdbx_description
1 polymer ?
#
loop_
_entity_poly.entity_id
_entity_poly.type
_entity_poly.pdbx_seq_one_letter_code
_entity_poly.pdbx_strand_id
1 'polypeptide(L)'
;MLLLPHDTKKRQGVLFADDLLECDKFHDFFKLMDTELCEHFDMESNHFYPATIRNIHRQYMQLDRDKNGMISASEMKEYGKKKAFNPIHQQPTHDLTPAFIAQVFSECPTYPPEDEMDYKAYIDFTLLMADKVSPVSLRFVWDCLDFQKQGFLDKFTIDYFLRDLVEMIRFHDEDDTTPLERLR
;
A
#
# COMPACT_ATOMS: atom_id res chain seq x y z
N MET A 1 8.07 2.44 -9.01
CA MET A 1 7.79 3.49 -10.01
C MET A 1 8.05 4.84 -9.35
N LEU A 2 8.74 5.80 -9.99
CA LEU A 2 8.78 7.18 -9.48
C LEU A 2 7.33 7.69 -9.55
N LEU A 3 6.68 7.87 -8.41
CA LEU A 3 5.32 8.43 -8.35
C LEU A 3 5.44 9.92 -8.70
N LEU A 4 5.50 10.22 -9.99
CA LEU A 4 5.59 11.58 -10.49
C LEU A 4 4.21 12.24 -10.44
N PRO A 5 4.12 13.56 -10.20
CA PRO A 5 2.88 14.29 -10.30
C PRO A 5 2.34 14.16 -11.73
N HIS A 6 1.36 13.28 -11.94
CA HIS A 6 0.82 13.05 -13.27
C HIS A 6 -0.13 14.18 -13.67
N ASP A 7 0.35 15.03 -14.57
CA ASP A 7 -0.51 15.77 -15.47
C ASP A 7 -1.15 14.80 -16.48
N THR A 8 -2.46 14.85 -16.56
CA THR A 8 -3.42 13.86 -17.12
C THR A 8 -3.31 13.57 -18.63
N LYS A 9 -2.18 13.91 -19.28
CA LYS A 9 -2.01 13.81 -20.75
C LYS A 9 -0.77 13.06 -21.25
N LYS A 10 0.15 12.62 -20.39
CA LYS A 10 1.37 11.91 -20.82
C LYS A 10 1.18 10.39 -20.81
N ARG A 11 1.70 9.71 -21.85
CA ARG A 11 1.64 8.25 -22.06
C ARG A 11 2.20 7.51 -20.83
N GLN A 12 1.44 6.55 -20.32
CA GLN A 12 1.87 5.67 -19.23
C GLN A 12 3.24 5.04 -19.56
N GLY A 13 4.17 5.08 -18.60
CA GLY A 13 5.47 4.41 -18.69
C GLY A 13 6.59 5.17 -19.41
N VAL A 14 6.36 6.40 -19.91
CA VAL A 14 7.42 7.25 -20.48
C VAL A 14 7.76 8.36 -19.51
N LEU A 15 9.06 8.50 -19.23
CA LEU A 15 9.60 9.51 -18.32
C LEU A 15 10.39 10.53 -19.12
N PHE A 16 10.03 11.82 -19.02
CA PHE A 16 10.80 12.89 -19.63
C PHE A 16 11.92 13.33 -18.69
N ALA A 17 13.02 13.82 -19.25
CA ALA A 17 14.17 14.29 -18.47
C ALA A 17 13.77 15.44 -17.53
N ASP A 18 12.93 16.36 -17.99
CA ASP A 18 12.46 17.48 -17.18
C ASP A 18 11.65 16.99 -15.96
N ASP A 19 10.73 16.04 -16.17
CA ASP A 19 9.94 15.43 -15.08
C ASP A 19 10.84 14.66 -14.09
N LEU A 20 11.97 14.12 -14.55
CA LEU A 20 12.95 13.44 -13.69
C LEU A 20 13.69 14.42 -12.78
N LEU A 21 14.09 15.58 -13.32
CA LEU A 21 14.85 16.59 -12.59
C LEU A 21 14.01 17.30 -11.53
N GLU A 22 12.70 17.40 -11.74
CA GLU A 22 11.74 17.94 -10.77
C GLU A 22 11.28 16.90 -9.74
N CYS A 23 11.71 15.63 -9.86
CA CYS A 23 11.27 14.56 -9.00
C CYS A 23 12.08 14.47 -7.70
N ASP A 24 11.41 14.64 -6.56
CA ASP A 24 12.02 14.45 -5.24
C ASP A 24 12.62 13.04 -5.04
N LYS A 25 12.01 12.03 -5.67
CA LYS A 25 12.51 10.65 -5.60
C LYS A 25 13.80 10.46 -6.44
N PHE A 26 14.02 11.26 -7.48
CA PHE A 26 15.30 11.25 -8.19
C PHE A 26 16.42 11.80 -7.30
N HIS A 27 16.13 12.82 -6.49
CA HIS A 27 17.08 13.31 -5.49
C HIS A 27 17.45 12.21 -4.48
N ASP A 28 16.48 11.43 -4.01
CA ASP A 28 16.73 10.27 -3.12
C ASP A 28 17.59 9.19 -3.79
N PHE A 29 17.37 8.91 -5.08
CA PHE A 29 18.21 7.98 -5.83
C PHE A 29 19.63 8.52 -6.03
N PHE A 30 19.78 9.80 -6.38
CA PHE A 30 21.07 10.44 -6.57
C PHE A 30 21.93 10.41 -5.30
N LYS A 31 21.32 10.64 -4.13
CA LYS A 31 21.99 10.55 -2.83
C LYS A 31 22.65 9.20 -2.55
N LEU A 32 22.14 8.11 -3.14
CA LEU A 32 22.74 6.78 -2.98
C LEU A 32 24.00 6.57 -3.84
N MET A 33 24.17 7.36 -4.89
CA MET A 33 25.30 7.25 -5.81
C MET A 33 26.53 7.99 -5.30
N ASP A 34 26.36 8.93 -4.37
CA ASP A 34 27.44 9.73 -3.79
C ASP A 34 27.76 9.23 -2.37
N THR A 35 28.97 8.71 -2.22
CA THR A 35 29.43 8.05 -0.99
C THR A 35 29.70 9.05 0.13
N GLU A 36 30.07 10.29 -0.19
CA GLU A 36 30.32 11.36 0.81
C GLU A 36 29.00 11.91 1.35
N LEU A 37 27.99 11.96 0.48
CA LEU A 37 26.64 12.37 0.82
C LEU A 37 25.89 11.31 1.67
N CYS A 38 26.17 10.02 1.48
CA CYS A 38 25.54 8.95 2.26
C CYS A 38 25.71 9.11 3.79
N GLU A 39 26.84 9.65 4.26
CA GLU A 39 27.11 9.85 5.69
C GLU A 39 26.28 11.00 6.31
N HIS A 40 25.74 11.88 5.48
CA HIS A 40 25.07 13.11 5.89
C HIS A 40 23.54 13.05 5.78
N PHE A 41 22.98 11.96 5.23
CA PHE A 41 21.55 11.83 5.00
C PHE A 41 20.90 10.75 5.86
N ASP A 42 19.63 11.01 6.22
CA ASP A 42 18.78 10.02 6.88
C ASP A 42 18.43 8.90 5.89
N MET A 43 19.31 7.89 5.82
CA MET A 43 19.16 6.74 4.93
C MET A 43 17.90 5.92 5.22
N GLU A 44 17.35 6.00 6.44
CA GLU A 44 16.15 5.25 6.82
C GLU A 44 14.90 5.84 6.17
N SER A 45 14.90 7.14 5.87
CA SER A 45 13.82 7.80 5.14
C SER A 45 13.83 7.53 3.62
N ASN A 46 14.95 7.03 3.07
CA ASN A 46 15.11 6.82 1.64
C ASN A 46 14.43 5.51 1.17
N HIS A 47 13.48 5.62 0.25
CA HIS A 47 12.75 4.47 -0.31
C HIS A 47 13.61 3.53 -1.15
N PHE A 48 14.71 4.03 -1.72
CA PHE A 48 15.66 3.24 -2.51
C PHE A 48 16.74 2.58 -1.66
N TYR A 49 16.77 2.84 -0.34
CA TYR A 49 17.75 2.22 0.53
C TYR A 49 17.58 0.68 0.53
N PRO A 50 18.66 -0.11 0.41
CA PRO A 50 18.54 -1.56 0.29
C PRO A 50 17.79 -2.23 1.45
N ALA A 51 17.85 -1.68 2.67
CA ALA A 51 17.07 -2.22 3.79
C ALA A 51 15.56 -2.03 3.58
N THR A 52 15.13 -0.87 3.08
CA THR A 52 13.74 -0.55 2.75
C THR A 52 13.20 -1.50 1.69
N ILE A 53 13.95 -1.68 0.59
CA ILE A 53 13.58 -2.61 -0.49
C ILE A 53 13.49 -4.05 0.02
N ARG A 54 14.48 -4.50 0.81
CA ARG A 54 14.44 -5.84 1.43
C ARG A 54 13.26 -6.01 2.37
N ASN A 55 12.84 -4.95 3.07
CA ASN A 55 11.69 -5.03 3.96
C ASN A 55 10.37 -5.16 3.19
N ILE A 56 10.17 -4.38 2.11
CA ILE A 56 8.99 -4.51 1.23
C ILE A 56 8.92 -5.92 0.62
N HIS A 57 10.05 -6.46 0.18
CA HIS A 57 10.10 -7.84 -0.32
C HIS A 57 9.76 -8.86 0.79
N ARG A 58 10.26 -8.66 2.01
CA ARG A 58 9.93 -9.53 3.16
C ARG A 58 8.44 -9.48 3.50
N GLN A 59 7.82 -8.29 3.40
CA GLN A 59 6.39 -8.11 3.60
C GLN A 59 5.59 -8.92 2.58
N TYR A 60 5.94 -8.80 1.29
CA TYR A 60 5.34 -9.60 0.22
C TYR A 60 5.41 -11.10 0.53
N MET A 61 6.61 -11.60 0.86
CA MET A 61 6.82 -13.03 1.17
C MET A 61 6.05 -13.54 2.40
N GLN A 62 5.57 -12.65 3.28
CA GLN A 62 4.72 -13.01 4.41
C GLN A 62 3.22 -12.97 4.08
N LEU A 63 2.85 -12.27 3.01
CA LEU A 63 1.50 -12.22 2.49
C LEU A 63 1.22 -13.39 1.55
N ASP A 64 2.15 -13.68 0.63
CA ASP A 64 2.11 -14.83 -0.29
C ASP A 64 2.32 -16.15 0.48
N ARG A 65 1.22 -16.73 0.98
CA ARG A 65 1.23 -17.90 1.88
C ARG A 65 1.41 -19.19 1.11
N ASP A 66 0.77 -19.29 -0.03
CA ASP A 66 0.84 -20.48 -0.88
C ASP A 66 2.11 -20.50 -1.76
N LYS A 67 2.82 -19.37 -1.83
CA LYS A 67 4.08 -19.17 -2.57
C LYS A 67 3.88 -19.33 -4.07
N ASN A 68 2.70 -18.92 -4.56
CA ASN A 68 2.37 -18.99 -5.98
C ASN A 68 2.96 -17.81 -6.78
N GLY A 69 3.51 -16.79 -6.09
CA GLY A 69 4.12 -15.62 -6.73
C GLY A 69 3.12 -14.50 -7.07
N MET A 70 1.91 -14.59 -6.53
CA MET A 70 0.83 -13.61 -6.59
C MET A 70 0.24 -13.40 -5.19
N ILE A 71 -0.64 -12.41 -5.04
CA ILE A 71 -1.34 -12.09 -3.80
C ILE A 71 -2.83 -12.08 -4.05
N SER A 72 -3.54 -12.96 -3.34
CA SER A 72 -4.99 -12.99 -3.32
C SER A 72 -5.59 -11.90 -2.44
N ALA A 73 -6.87 -11.55 -2.67
CA ALA A 73 -7.60 -10.62 -1.80
C ALA A 73 -7.67 -11.11 -0.34
N SER A 74 -7.69 -12.43 -0.13
CA SER A 74 -7.68 -13.03 1.21
C SER A 74 -6.35 -12.83 1.93
N GLU A 75 -5.23 -12.91 1.21
CA GLU A 75 -3.90 -12.65 1.76
C GLU A 75 -3.69 -11.15 2.02
N MET A 76 -4.22 -10.28 1.16
CA MET A 76 -4.14 -8.83 1.33
C MET A 76 -4.81 -8.33 2.62
N LYS A 77 -5.77 -9.07 3.20
CA LYS A 77 -6.39 -8.75 4.51
C LYS A 77 -5.38 -8.68 5.67
N GLU A 78 -4.20 -9.24 5.47
CA GLU A 78 -3.13 -9.32 6.45
C GLU A 78 -2.04 -8.27 6.23
N TYR A 79 -2.23 -7.42 5.21
CA TYR A 79 -1.42 -6.25 4.96
C TYR A 79 -1.39 -5.38 6.22
N GLY A 80 -0.18 -5.02 6.67
CA GLY A 80 0.02 -4.24 7.91
C GLY A 80 -0.02 -5.03 9.21
N LYS A 81 -0.51 -6.29 9.21
CA LYS A 81 -0.63 -7.14 10.41
C LYS A 81 0.57 -8.06 10.64
N LYS A 82 1.31 -8.42 9.58
CA LYS A 82 2.44 -9.36 9.67
C LYS A 82 3.70 -8.71 10.27
N LYS A 83 4.62 -9.57 10.74
CA LYS A 83 5.87 -9.16 11.42
C LYS A 83 6.76 -8.22 10.62
N ALA A 84 6.78 -8.35 9.30
CA ALA A 84 7.57 -7.48 8.43
C ALA A 84 6.98 -6.07 8.30
N PHE A 85 5.71 -5.87 8.66
CA PHE A 85 5.08 -4.55 8.75
C PHE A 85 5.27 -3.93 10.15
N ASN A 86 5.11 -4.74 11.20
CA ASN A 86 5.40 -4.33 12.57
C ASN A 86 6.31 -5.36 13.29
N PRO A 87 7.62 -5.10 13.38
CA PRO A 87 8.54 -6.02 14.04
C PRO A 87 8.39 -6.08 15.57
N ILE A 88 7.74 -5.08 16.19
CA ILE A 88 7.61 -4.93 17.65
C ILE A 88 6.24 -5.47 18.15
N HIS A 89 5.36 -5.96 17.26
CA HIS A 89 4.08 -6.59 17.61
C HIS A 89 3.14 -5.74 18.48
N GLN A 90 3.25 -4.41 18.43
CA GLN A 90 2.41 -3.55 19.27
C GLN A 90 1.00 -3.42 18.69
N GLN A 91 0.88 -2.95 17.43
CA GLN A 91 -0.40 -2.75 16.74
C GLN A 91 -0.21 -2.90 15.22
N PRO A 92 -1.20 -3.39 14.46
CA PRO A 92 -1.13 -3.40 13.00
C PRO A 92 -0.79 -2.00 12.45
N THR A 93 0.09 -1.92 11.45
CA THR A 93 0.35 -0.61 10.79
C THR A 93 -0.83 -0.17 9.94
N HIS A 94 -1.57 -1.15 9.42
CA HIS A 94 -2.78 -0.96 8.63
C HIS A 94 -3.76 -2.07 8.98
N ASP A 95 -5.04 -1.75 8.85
CA ASP A 95 -6.12 -2.71 8.93
C ASP A 95 -7.15 -2.40 7.86
N LEU A 96 -7.05 -3.12 6.75
CA LEU A 96 -7.83 -2.86 5.56
C LEU A 96 -9.16 -3.61 5.64
N THR A 97 -10.26 -2.89 5.38
CA THR A 97 -11.59 -3.51 5.35
C THR A 97 -11.77 -4.37 4.10
N PRO A 98 -12.62 -5.42 4.15
CA PRO A 98 -12.93 -6.24 2.98
C PRO A 98 -13.46 -5.42 1.80
N ALA A 99 -14.37 -4.47 2.06
CA ALA A 99 -14.87 -3.52 1.07
C ALA A 99 -13.74 -2.74 0.37
N PHE A 100 -12.77 -2.23 1.13
CA PHE A 100 -11.65 -1.48 0.54
C PHE A 100 -10.75 -2.38 -0.31
N ILE A 101 -10.43 -3.58 0.17
CA ILE A 101 -9.61 -4.55 -0.57
C ILE A 101 -10.27 -4.92 -1.90
N ALA A 102 -11.60 -5.12 -1.90
CA ALA A 102 -12.32 -5.43 -3.13
C ALA A 102 -12.13 -4.33 -4.20
N GLN A 103 -12.14 -3.06 -3.79
CA GLN A 103 -11.90 -1.94 -4.72
C GLN A 103 -10.42 -1.83 -5.13
N VAL A 104 -9.48 -2.12 -4.24
CA VAL A 104 -8.06 -2.19 -4.61
C VAL A 104 -7.84 -3.21 -5.73
N PHE A 105 -8.47 -4.38 -5.64
CA PHE A 105 -8.36 -5.43 -6.65
C PHE A 105 -9.12 -5.12 -7.95
N SER A 106 -10.04 -4.15 -7.97
CA SER A 106 -10.63 -3.63 -9.22
C SER A 106 -9.79 -2.55 -9.88
N GLU A 107 -9.01 -1.78 -9.11
CA GLU A 107 -8.15 -0.71 -9.64
C GLU A 107 -6.75 -1.20 -10.04
N CYS A 108 -6.24 -2.24 -9.38
CA CYS A 108 -4.93 -2.80 -9.68
C CYS A 108 -5.00 -3.86 -10.80
N PRO A 109 -3.94 -4.03 -11.60
CA PRO A 109 -3.84 -5.15 -12.52
C PRO A 109 -3.88 -6.48 -11.76
N THR A 110 -4.84 -7.33 -12.10
CA THR A 110 -5.00 -8.68 -11.56
C THR A 110 -4.99 -9.71 -12.68
N TYR A 111 -4.69 -10.96 -12.33
CA TYR A 111 -4.50 -12.04 -13.29
C TYR A 111 -5.44 -13.22 -13.00
N PRO A 112 -6.15 -13.75 -14.01
CA PRO A 112 -6.92 -14.98 -13.88
C PRO A 112 -6.01 -16.17 -13.52
N PRO A 113 -6.53 -17.21 -12.84
CA PRO A 113 -7.95 -17.51 -12.63
C PRO A 113 -8.58 -16.94 -11.34
N GLU A 114 -7.78 -16.50 -10.37
CA GLU A 114 -8.24 -16.10 -9.03
C GLU A 114 -8.22 -14.57 -8.81
N ASP A 115 -8.03 -13.80 -9.89
CA ASP A 115 -7.90 -12.35 -9.89
C ASP A 115 -6.84 -11.85 -8.90
N GLU A 116 -5.66 -12.47 -8.94
CA GLU A 116 -4.57 -12.18 -8.01
C GLU A 116 -3.64 -11.07 -8.49
N MET A 117 -3.04 -10.37 -7.54
CA MET A 117 -2.12 -9.25 -7.76
C MET A 117 -0.68 -9.75 -7.87
N ASP A 118 0.06 -9.34 -8.90
CA ASP A 118 1.48 -9.70 -9.03
C ASP A 118 2.40 -8.89 -8.10
N TYR A 119 3.65 -9.34 -7.98
CA TYR A 119 4.66 -8.66 -7.16
C TYR A 119 4.83 -7.17 -7.53
N LYS A 120 4.71 -6.84 -8.81
CA LYS A 120 4.87 -5.46 -9.27
C LYS A 120 3.70 -4.59 -8.82
N ALA A 121 2.46 -5.04 -9.01
CA ALA A 121 1.26 -4.36 -8.56
C ALA A 121 1.25 -4.24 -7.03
N TYR A 122 1.74 -5.24 -6.30
CA TYR A 122 1.94 -5.15 -4.85
C TYR A 122 2.91 -4.04 -4.44
N ILE A 123 4.05 -3.90 -5.14
CA ILE A 123 4.99 -2.80 -4.89
C ILE A 123 4.31 -1.46 -5.15
N ASP A 124 3.65 -1.32 -6.29
CA ASP A 124 2.98 -0.06 -6.65
C ASP A 124 1.91 0.29 -5.60
N PHE A 125 1.07 -0.67 -5.20
CA PHE A 125 0.11 -0.52 -4.10
C PHE A 125 0.77 -0.08 -2.78
N THR A 126 1.85 -0.76 -2.38
CA THR A 126 2.55 -0.45 -1.11
C THR A 126 3.12 0.97 -1.12
N LEU A 127 3.66 1.41 -2.26
CA LEU A 127 4.18 2.77 -2.41
C LEU A 127 3.04 3.80 -2.38
N LEU A 128 1.91 3.52 -3.04
CA LEU A 128 0.74 4.38 -3.03
C LEU A 128 0.16 4.54 -1.62
N MET A 129 0.05 3.46 -0.85
CA MET A 129 -0.45 3.47 0.53
C MET A 129 0.49 4.19 1.51
N ALA A 130 1.80 4.12 1.28
CA ALA A 130 2.79 4.80 2.12
C ALA A 130 2.81 6.32 1.90
N ASP A 131 2.45 6.78 0.70
CA ASP A 131 2.45 8.19 0.33
C ASP A 131 1.06 8.82 0.53
N LYS A 132 0.97 9.73 1.50
CA LYS A 132 -0.30 10.38 1.89
C LYS A 132 -0.48 11.76 1.27
N VAL A 133 0.47 12.22 0.45
CA VAL A 133 0.54 13.62 0.03
C VAL A 133 0.50 13.75 -1.49
N SER A 134 1.08 12.81 -2.23
CA SER A 134 1.15 12.96 -3.68
C SER A 134 -0.24 12.90 -4.32
N PRO A 135 -0.48 13.71 -5.38
CA PRO A 135 -1.73 13.65 -6.14
C PRO A 135 -2.02 12.26 -6.71
N VAL A 136 -0.99 11.47 -7.00
CA VAL A 136 -1.13 10.12 -7.56
C VAL A 136 -1.69 9.15 -6.52
N SER A 137 -1.13 9.14 -5.31
CA SER A 137 -1.65 8.30 -4.22
C SER A 137 -3.05 8.70 -3.80
N LEU A 138 -3.31 10.01 -3.69
CA LEU A 138 -4.64 10.52 -3.38
C LEU A 138 -5.65 10.15 -4.47
N ARG A 139 -5.26 10.21 -5.74
CA ARG A 139 -6.11 9.78 -6.86
C ARG A 139 -6.39 8.28 -6.81
N PHE A 140 -5.39 7.45 -6.52
CA PHE A 140 -5.60 6.01 -6.35
C PHE A 140 -6.61 5.69 -5.24
N VAL A 141 -6.46 6.32 -4.07
CA VAL A 141 -7.42 6.14 -2.96
C VAL A 141 -8.80 6.66 -3.35
N TRP A 142 -8.87 7.81 -4.03
CA TRP A 142 -10.13 8.33 -4.56
C TRP A 142 -10.79 7.35 -5.52
N ASP A 143 -10.05 6.79 -6.46
CA ASP A 143 -10.55 5.85 -7.46
C ASP A 143 -11.06 4.56 -6.81
N CYS A 144 -10.45 4.11 -5.70
CA CYS A 144 -10.96 3.02 -4.89
C CYS A 144 -12.26 3.39 -4.15
N LEU A 145 -12.38 4.61 -3.63
CA LEU A 145 -13.57 5.06 -2.90
C LEU A 145 -14.74 5.34 -3.85
N ASP A 146 -14.50 5.99 -4.99
CA ASP A 146 -15.46 6.25 -6.05
C ASP A 146 -15.57 5.05 -6.99
N PHE A 147 -15.91 3.87 -6.44
CA PHE A 147 -16.00 2.64 -7.22
C PHE A 147 -17.09 2.68 -8.31
N GLN A 148 -18.07 3.58 -8.18
CA GLN A 148 -19.10 3.82 -9.21
C GLN A 148 -18.62 4.74 -10.34
N LYS A 149 -17.43 5.35 -10.19
CA LYS A 149 -16.81 6.26 -11.16
C LYS A 149 -17.70 7.44 -11.53
N GLN A 150 -18.42 7.99 -10.56
CA GLN A 150 -19.37 9.09 -10.78
C GLN A 150 -18.76 10.47 -10.53
N GLY A 151 -17.55 10.53 -9.98
CA GLY A 151 -16.82 11.77 -9.67
C GLY A 151 -17.19 12.39 -8.32
N PHE A 152 -17.99 11.70 -7.50
CA PHE A 152 -18.36 12.13 -6.15
C PHE A 152 -18.73 10.93 -5.27
N LEU A 153 -18.59 11.06 -3.95
CA LEU A 153 -19.02 10.04 -3.00
C LEU A 153 -20.45 10.35 -2.53
N ASP A 154 -21.38 9.46 -2.83
CA ASP A 154 -22.76 9.57 -2.35
C ASP A 154 -22.92 8.87 -0.99
N LYS A 155 -24.13 9.02 -0.41
CA LYS A 155 -24.45 8.39 0.86
C LYS A 155 -24.30 6.87 0.81
N PHE A 156 -24.66 6.25 -0.31
CA PHE A 156 -24.61 4.80 -0.45
C PHE A 156 -23.17 4.28 -0.42
N THR A 157 -22.26 4.92 -1.17
CA THR A 157 -20.83 4.59 -1.20
C THR A 157 -20.19 4.77 0.17
N ILE A 158 -20.50 5.86 0.87
CA ILE A 158 -19.99 6.10 2.23
C ILE A 158 -20.54 5.04 3.19
N ASP A 159 -21.85 4.77 3.17
CA ASP A 159 -22.48 3.75 4.01
C ASP A 159 -21.91 2.36 3.77
N TYR A 160 -21.53 2.02 2.52
CA TYR A 160 -20.90 0.74 2.17
C TYR A 160 -19.58 0.54 2.91
N PHE A 161 -18.64 1.49 2.85
CA PHE A 161 -17.36 1.36 3.55
C PHE A 161 -17.49 1.47 5.08
N LEU A 162 -18.40 2.33 5.56
CA LEU A 162 -18.58 2.53 7.01
C LEU A 162 -19.16 1.29 7.69
N ARG A 163 -20.02 0.51 7.02
CA ARG A 163 -20.55 -0.74 7.58
C ARG A 163 -19.44 -1.74 7.87
N ASP A 164 -18.59 -2.01 6.90
CA ASP A 164 -17.43 -2.89 7.06
C ASP A 164 -16.47 -2.37 8.14
N LEU A 165 -16.25 -1.05 8.20
CA LEU A 165 -15.41 -0.44 9.24
C LEU A 165 -15.99 -0.64 10.64
N VAL A 166 -17.30 -0.46 10.83
CA VAL A 166 -17.97 -0.66 12.12
C VAL A 166 -17.92 -2.13 12.54
N GLU A 167 -18.12 -3.06 11.61
CA GLU A 167 -17.97 -4.50 11.89
C GLU A 167 -16.55 -4.85 12.33
N MET A 168 -15.54 -4.28 11.66
CA MET A 168 -14.13 -4.47 12.01
C MET A 168 -13.82 -3.90 13.40
N ILE A 169 -14.29 -2.70 13.74
CA ILE A 169 -14.09 -2.10 15.06
C ILE A 169 -14.70 -2.99 16.16
N ARG A 170 -15.93 -3.48 15.95
CA ARG A 170 -16.59 -4.39 16.91
C ARG A 170 -15.82 -5.69 17.11
N PHE A 171 -15.30 -6.26 16.02
CA PHE A 171 -14.47 -7.46 16.08
C PHE A 171 -13.22 -7.25 16.95
N HIS A 172 -12.54 -6.11 16.81
CA HIS A 172 -11.38 -5.78 17.66
C HIS A 172 -11.74 -5.53 19.11
N ASP A 173 -12.85 -4.83 19.38
CA ASP A 173 -13.33 -4.62 20.76
C ASP A 173 -13.63 -5.96 21.46
N GLU A 174 -14.18 -6.94 20.73
CA GLU A 174 -14.42 -8.29 21.24
C GLU A 174 -13.10 -9.05 21.48
N ASP A 175 -12.16 -9.02 20.54
CA ASP A 175 -10.87 -9.72 20.66
C ASP A 175 -10.03 -9.17 21.84
N ASP A 176 -10.03 -7.84 22.06
CA ASP A 176 -9.32 -7.18 23.17
C ASP A 176 -9.90 -7.51 24.57
N THR A 177 -11.16 -7.95 24.65
CA THR A 177 -11.78 -8.36 25.94
C THR A 177 -11.48 -9.82 26.33
N THR A 178 -11.04 -10.66 25.39
CA THR A 178 -10.73 -12.09 25.61
C THR A 178 -9.38 -12.46 26.28
N PRO A 179 -8.38 -11.58 26.51
CA PRO A 179 -7.10 -12.01 27.11
C PRO A 179 -7.20 -12.51 28.56
N LEU A 180 -8.17 -12.05 29.34
CA LEU A 180 -8.28 -12.37 30.77
C LEU A 180 -8.96 -13.71 31.08
N GLU A 181 -9.69 -14.30 30.13
CA GLU A 181 -10.38 -15.59 30.34
C GLU A 181 -9.52 -16.80 29.95
N ARG A 182 -8.44 -16.61 29.16
CA ARG A 182 -7.55 -17.69 28.73
C ARG A 182 -6.54 -18.16 29.79
N LEU A 183 -6.53 -17.53 30.98
CA LEU A 183 -5.65 -17.86 32.11
C LEU A 183 -6.40 -18.43 33.33
N ARG A 184 -7.66 -18.85 33.18
CA ARG A 184 -8.41 -19.56 34.21
C ARG A 184 -8.59 -21.04 33.91
#